data_AF-A0A662RUB4-F1
#
_entry.id   AF-A0A662RUB4-F1
#
_cell.length_a   1.000
_cell.length_b   1.000
_cell.length_c   1.000
_cell.angle_alpha   90.00
_cell.angle_beta   90.00
_cell.angle_gamma   90.00
#
_symmetry.space_group_name_H-M   'P 1'
#
loop_
_entity.id
_entity.type
_entity.pdbx_description
1 polymer ?
#
loop_
_entity_poly.entity_id
_entity_poly.type
_entity_poly.pdbx_seq_one_letter_code
_entity_poly.pdbx_strand_id
1 'polypeptide(L)'
;MGKRRLFVMLLFFLCYSLSVVPYIIHSNSEKAGIYMVSAVREIGIDEIPEDVRSIFGEEESEKITVYLIENPISQEKNVMLSASSHSFVKDDVVEIYDTVTEWFVDWHAYDFFGESFSKLIIGSAHRVSDFEAYVERMLASPIGAVIYEISKFSFFISPLLLAFYISEFRLRLWTIPLILSIYAAEVMVSNIIAQLHGVMADDLSRYFGYSFIILAFLSAVLRKRGDVDIKDLYEIISSALSKFSR
;
A
#
# COMPACT_ATOMS: atom_id res chain seq x y z
N MET A 1 -24.53 -18.70 -18.02
CA MET A 1 -24.19 -18.93 -16.60
C MET A 1 -25.46 -18.84 -15.78
N GLY A 2 -25.77 -19.81 -14.91
CA GLY A 2 -26.96 -19.73 -14.05
C GLY A 2 -26.84 -18.60 -13.02
N LYS A 3 -27.97 -17.94 -12.66
CA LYS A 3 -28.01 -16.81 -11.71
C LYS A 3 -27.26 -17.08 -10.40
N ARG A 4 -27.33 -18.32 -9.89
CA ARG A 4 -26.61 -18.77 -8.68
C ARG A 4 -25.08 -18.77 -8.83
N ARG A 5 -24.56 -19.20 -9.99
CA ARG A 5 -23.11 -19.16 -10.28
C ARG A 5 -22.59 -17.73 -10.39
N LEU A 6 -23.37 -16.84 -11.01
CA LEU A 6 -23.02 -15.42 -11.10
C LEU A 6 -22.94 -14.76 -9.72
N PHE A 7 -23.94 -15.01 -8.88
CA PHE A 7 -23.96 -14.49 -7.50
C PHE A 7 -22.74 -14.94 -6.69
N VAL A 8 -22.41 -16.24 -6.74
CA VAL A 8 -21.23 -16.78 -6.04
C VAL A 8 -19.94 -16.16 -6.56
N MET A 9 -19.79 -15.97 -7.88
CA MET A 9 -18.63 -15.28 -8.46
C MET A 9 -18.49 -13.83 -7.96
N LEU A 10 -19.60 -13.09 -7.92
CA LEU A 10 -19.60 -11.71 -7.43
C LEU A 10 -19.20 -11.65 -5.95
N LEU A 11 -19.69 -12.58 -5.14
CA LEU A 11 -19.31 -12.68 -3.73
C LEU A 11 -17.82 -12.97 -3.57
N PHE A 12 -17.28 -13.94 -4.32
CA PHE A 12 -15.84 -14.23 -4.30
C PHE A 12 -15.00 -13.03 -4.72
N PHE A 13 -15.42 -12.32 -5.77
CA PHE A 13 -14.75 -11.11 -6.22
C PHE A 13 -14.75 -10.02 -5.14
N LEU A 14 -15.89 -9.79 -4.48
CA LEU A 14 -16.00 -8.84 -3.37
C LEU A 14 -15.10 -9.22 -2.19
N CYS A 15 -15.12 -10.49 -1.77
CA CYS A 15 -14.25 -10.98 -0.70
C CYS A 15 -12.77 -10.80 -1.05
N TYR A 16 -12.40 -11.10 -2.30
CA TYR A 16 -11.05 -10.88 -2.81
C TYR A 16 -10.68 -9.39 -2.77
N SER A 17 -11.50 -8.50 -3.32
CA SER A 17 -11.23 -7.06 -3.31
C SER A 17 -11.05 -6.54 -1.88
N LEU A 18 -11.94 -6.92 -0.95
CA LEU A 18 -11.82 -6.54 0.46
C LEU A 18 -10.56 -7.10 1.12
N SER A 19 -10.15 -8.33 0.76
CA SER A 19 -8.96 -8.95 1.34
C SER A 19 -7.67 -8.27 0.93
N VAL A 20 -7.62 -7.59 -0.22
CA VAL A 20 -6.42 -6.97 -0.77
C VAL A 20 -6.24 -5.51 -0.30
N VAL A 21 -7.34 -4.86 0.11
CA VAL A 21 -7.34 -3.47 0.58
C VAL A 21 -6.30 -3.17 1.67
N PRO A 22 -6.16 -3.97 2.74
CA PRO A 22 -5.21 -3.66 3.81
C PRO A 22 -3.76 -3.54 3.33
N TYR A 23 -3.31 -4.47 2.47
CA TYR A 23 -1.97 -4.43 1.91
C TYR A 23 -1.78 -3.23 0.96
N ILE A 24 -2.76 -2.96 0.09
CA ILE A 24 -2.68 -1.82 -0.82
C ILE A 24 -2.57 -0.50 -0.04
N ILE A 25 -3.42 -0.29 0.96
CA ILE A 25 -3.36 0.96 1.75
C ILE A 25 -2.02 1.03 2.48
N HIS A 26 -1.68 0.03 3.28
CA HIS A 26 -0.48 0.09 4.12
C HIS A 26 0.82 0.24 3.33
N SER A 27 0.95 -0.47 2.19
CA SER A 27 2.16 -0.36 1.36
C SER A 27 2.31 0.99 0.67
N ASN A 28 1.23 1.76 0.51
CA ASN A 28 1.28 3.14 0.03
C ASN A 28 1.45 4.12 1.20
N SER A 29 0.81 3.84 2.33
CA SER A 29 0.92 4.60 3.57
C SER A 29 2.36 4.64 4.10
N GLU A 30 3.06 3.50 4.09
CA GLU A 30 4.48 3.43 4.45
C GLU A 30 5.34 4.34 3.56
N LYS A 31 5.05 4.41 2.25
CA LYS A 31 5.78 5.26 1.31
C LYS A 31 5.41 6.74 1.43
N ALA A 32 4.19 7.03 1.83
CA ALA A 32 3.67 8.39 2.03
C ALA A 32 4.11 9.01 3.37
N GLY A 33 4.76 8.25 4.25
CA GLY A 33 5.08 8.72 5.60
C GLY A 33 3.83 8.84 6.48
N ILE A 34 2.92 7.88 6.36
CA ILE A 34 1.74 7.76 7.23
C ILE A 34 2.12 6.94 8.48
N TYR A 35 1.78 7.49 9.65
CA TYR A 35 2.06 6.88 10.94
C TYR A 35 0.87 7.01 11.88
N MET A 36 0.83 6.15 12.90
CA MET A 36 -0.13 6.25 13.99
C MET A 36 0.49 6.97 15.20
N VAL A 37 -0.24 7.88 15.82
CA VAL A 37 0.21 8.59 17.02
C VAL A 37 0.11 7.66 18.22
N SER A 38 1.25 7.26 18.77
CA SER A 38 1.37 6.37 19.93
C SER A 38 1.32 7.15 21.26
N ALA A 39 1.94 8.33 21.30
CA ALA A 39 1.92 9.23 22.45
C ALA A 39 2.06 10.70 22.05
N VAL A 40 1.62 11.61 22.93
CA VAL A 40 1.71 13.06 22.76
C VAL A 40 2.27 13.67 24.03
N ARG A 41 3.23 14.58 23.91
CA ARG A 41 3.80 15.35 25.02
C ARG A 41 4.00 16.79 24.60
N GLU A 42 3.55 17.72 25.43
CA GLU A 42 3.96 19.12 25.32
C GLU A 42 5.21 19.31 26.19
N ILE A 43 6.26 19.91 25.62
CA ILE A 43 7.49 20.24 26.33
C ILE A 43 7.80 21.72 26.19
N GLY A 44 8.51 22.27 27.19
CA GLY A 44 9.08 23.61 27.07
C GLY A 44 10.17 23.66 26.00
N ILE A 45 10.38 24.83 25.39
CA ILE A 45 11.48 25.01 24.43
C ILE A 45 12.85 24.75 25.05
N ASP A 46 12.98 24.94 26.37
CA ASP A 46 14.17 24.68 27.18
C ASP A 46 14.52 23.20 27.30
N GLU A 47 13.53 22.30 27.20
CA GLU A 47 13.71 20.83 27.21
C GLU A 47 14.21 20.30 25.86
N ILE A 48 14.14 21.10 24.79
CA ILE A 48 14.60 20.71 23.46
C ILE A 48 16.12 20.93 23.35
N PRO A 49 16.87 19.93 22.84
CA PRO A 49 18.30 20.07 22.55
C PRO A 49 18.64 21.27 21.66
N GLU A 50 19.77 21.93 21.93
CA GLU A 50 20.13 23.21 21.29
C GLU A 50 20.19 23.15 19.76
N ASP A 51 20.67 22.04 19.22
CA ASP A 51 20.77 21.75 17.79
C ASP A 51 19.39 21.72 17.11
N VAL A 52 18.40 21.10 17.76
CA VAL A 52 17.00 21.09 17.30
C VAL A 52 16.36 22.46 17.48
N ARG A 53 16.63 23.14 18.59
CA ARG A 53 16.06 24.46 18.91
C ARG A 53 16.39 25.50 17.84
N SER A 54 17.60 25.43 17.26
CA SER A 54 18.04 26.34 16.20
C SER A 54 17.15 26.33 14.95
N ILE A 55 16.37 25.27 14.74
CA ILE A 55 15.48 25.09 13.58
C ILE A 55 14.14 25.79 13.77
N PHE A 56 13.66 25.89 15.00
CA PHE A 56 12.37 26.50 15.32
C PHE A 56 12.40 28.04 15.29
N GLY A 57 13.57 28.66 15.09
CA GLY A 57 13.73 30.12 15.08
C GLY A 57 13.42 30.76 16.45
N GLU A 58 13.42 32.10 16.51
CA GLU A 58 13.01 32.86 17.70
C GLU A 58 11.46 32.94 17.85
N GLU A 59 10.69 32.05 17.24
CA GLU A 59 9.23 32.10 17.37
C GLU A 59 8.80 31.74 18.80
N GLU A 60 8.07 32.67 19.41
CA GLU A 60 7.69 32.79 20.84
C GLU A 60 6.72 31.70 21.35
N SER A 61 6.77 30.49 20.81
CA SER A 61 5.99 29.38 21.36
C SER A 61 6.70 28.81 22.58
N GLU A 62 6.23 29.18 23.78
CA GLU A 62 6.77 28.67 25.07
C GLU A 62 6.76 27.13 25.15
N LYS A 63 5.89 26.48 24.36
CA LYS A 63 5.72 25.03 24.33
C LYS A 63 5.67 24.50 22.92
N ILE A 64 6.27 23.32 22.74
CA ILE A 64 6.27 22.57 21.48
C ILE A 64 5.60 21.22 21.72
N THR A 65 4.76 20.80 20.78
CA THR A 65 4.11 19.49 20.84
C THR A 65 4.97 18.46 20.14
N VAL A 66 5.31 17.43 20.89
CA VAL A 66 6.08 16.28 20.43
C VAL A 66 5.15 15.08 20.34
N TYR A 67 5.20 14.40 19.20
CA TYR A 67 4.42 13.22 18.91
C TYR A 67 5.36 12.02 18.79
N LEU A 68 5.07 10.96 19.55
CA LEU A 68 5.63 9.64 19.27
C LEU A 68 4.72 9.00 18.24
N ILE A 69 5.26 8.75 17.06
CA ILE A 69 4.56 8.15 15.93
C ILE A 69 5.12 6.76 15.64
N GLU A 70 4.26 5.84 15.23
CA GLU A 70 4.58 4.43 15.11
C GLU A 70 4.02 3.86 13.81
N ASN A 71 4.83 3.04 13.13
CA ASN A 71 4.36 2.26 12.00
C ASN A 71 3.47 1.10 12.51
N PRO A 72 2.21 0.98 12.06
CA PRO A 72 1.26 -0.02 12.56
C PRO A 72 1.70 -1.49 12.43
N ILE A 73 2.57 -1.81 11.46
CA ILE A 73 3.02 -3.19 11.18
C ILE A 73 4.45 -3.43 11.69
N SER A 74 5.40 -2.57 11.32
CA SER A 74 6.80 -2.77 11.73
C SER A 74 7.04 -2.42 13.20
N GLN A 75 6.11 -1.68 13.82
CA GLN A 75 6.24 -1.13 15.18
C GLN A 75 7.47 -0.21 15.32
N GLU A 76 8.02 0.26 14.20
CA GLU A 76 9.09 1.25 14.20
C GLU A 76 8.54 2.58 14.72
N LYS A 77 9.22 3.12 15.73
CA LYS A 77 8.85 4.36 16.39
C LYS A 77 9.74 5.49 15.92
N ASN A 78 9.12 6.62 15.62
CA ASN A 78 9.77 7.88 15.29
C ASN A 78 9.19 8.99 16.17
N VAL A 79 9.94 10.07 16.32
CA VAL A 79 9.47 11.28 17.01
C VAL A 79 9.24 12.36 15.98
N MET A 80 8.08 12.99 16.04
CA MET A 80 7.75 14.16 15.24
C MET A 80 7.55 15.37 16.15
N LEU A 81 8.32 16.43 15.92
CA LEU A 81 8.02 17.76 16.45
C LEU A 81 7.16 18.50 15.44
N SER A 82 5.94 18.90 15.82
CA SER A 82 5.09 19.65 14.90
C SER A 82 5.28 21.14 15.06
N ALA A 83 5.53 21.81 13.93
CA ALA A 83 5.49 23.27 13.84
C ALA A 83 4.06 23.81 13.61
N SER A 84 3.05 22.93 13.46
CA SER A 84 1.68 23.32 13.17
C SER A 84 0.81 23.29 14.42
N SER A 85 -0.21 24.15 14.48
CA SER A 85 -1.18 24.26 15.59
C SER A 85 -2.20 23.12 15.66
N HIS A 86 -2.09 22.11 14.80
CA HIS A 86 -3.02 20.98 14.81
C HIS A 86 -2.67 20.05 15.97
N SER A 87 -3.65 19.86 16.87
CA SER A 87 -3.56 18.89 17.96
C SER A 87 -4.00 17.52 17.48
N PHE A 88 -3.03 16.60 17.41
CA PHE A 88 -3.32 15.18 17.26
C PHE A 88 -3.45 14.53 18.64
N VAL A 89 -4.24 13.47 18.71
CA VAL A 89 -4.36 12.66 19.92
C VAL A 89 -3.86 11.25 19.65
N LYS A 90 -3.62 10.50 20.73
CA LYS A 90 -3.29 9.09 20.63
C LYS A 90 -4.30 8.34 19.73
N ASP A 91 -3.79 7.43 18.92
CA ASP A 91 -4.50 6.62 17.92
C ASP A 91 -5.01 7.41 16.70
N ASP A 92 -4.66 8.70 16.56
CA ASP A 92 -4.79 9.40 15.28
C ASP A 92 -3.82 8.82 14.26
N VAL A 93 -4.26 8.76 13.00
CA VAL A 93 -3.42 8.36 11.87
C VAL A 93 -3.11 9.61 11.06
N VAL A 94 -1.83 9.89 10.89
CA VAL A 94 -1.34 11.15 10.34
C VAL A 94 -0.36 10.91 9.21
N GLU A 95 -0.44 11.72 8.17
CA GLU A 95 0.50 11.77 7.06
C GLU A 95 1.37 13.01 7.20
N ILE A 96 2.69 12.79 7.20
CA ILE A 96 3.69 13.86 7.24
C ILE A 96 3.91 14.36 5.81
N TYR A 97 3.40 15.56 5.50
CA TYR A 97 3.38 16.07 4.12
C TYR A 97 4.42 17.17 3.85
N ASP A 98 4.92 17.83 4.90
CA ASP A 98 5.90 18.91 4.78
C ASP A 98 7.01 18.71 5.81
N THR A 99 8.07 18.03 5.39
CA THR A 99 9.22 17.73 6.23
C THR A 99 10.29 18.79 6.04
N VAL A 100 10.57 19.54 7.10
CA VAL A 100 11.66 20.53 7.14
C VAL A 100 12.99 19.80 7.28
N THR A 101 13.05 18.83 8.20
CA THR A 101 14.23 17.98 8.35
C THR A 101 13.87 16.61 8.95
N GLU A 102 14.65 15.61 8.60
CA GLU A 102 14.56 14.24 9.11
C GLU A 102 15.96 13.77 9.50
N TRP A 103 16.14 13.42 10.78
CA TRP A 103 17.42 12.98 11.33
C TRP A 103 17.33 11.58 11.89
N PHE A 104 18.35 10.78 11.59
CA PHE A 104 18.63 9.57 12.35
C PHE A 104 19.37 9.99 13.61
N VAL A 105 18.72 9.80 14.76
CA VAL A 105 19.25 10.24 16.04
C VAL A 105 19.49 9.06 16.97
N ASP A 106 20.50 9.19 17.83
CA ASP A 106 20.62 8.30 18.98
C ASP A 106 19.59 8.74 20.03
N TRP A 107 18.56 7.90 20.25
CA TRP A 107 17.47 8.21 21.17
C TRP A 107 17.95 8.48 22.60
N HIS A 108 19.12 7.98 23.01
CA HIS A 108 19.68 8.28 24.34
C HIS A 108 20.06 9.75 24.52
N ALA A 109 20.33 10.48 23.42
CA ALA A 109 20.63 11.91 23.45
C ALA A 109 19.36 12.78 23.41
N TYR A 110 18.22 12.22 23.01
CA TYR A 110 16.95 12.92 22.80
C TYR A 110 15.82 12.20 23.54
N ASP A 111 15.81 12.27 24.88
CA ASP A 111 14.85 11.52 25.69
C ASP A 111 13.50 12.26 25.89
N PHE A 112 12.64 12.19 24.88
CA PHE A 112 11.31 12.80 24.94
C PHE A 112 10.25 11.93 25.63
N PHE A 113 10.38 10.60 25.56
CA PHE A 113 9.34 9.65 26.00
C PHE A 113 9.85 8.52 26.89
N GLY A 114 11.15 8.42 27.17
CA GLY A 114 11.74 7.27 27.86
C GLY A 114 11.75 5.99 27.03
N GLU A 115 11.55 6.10 25.71
CA GLU A 115 11.42 4.99 24.78
C GLU A 115 12.36 5.16 23.58
N SER A 116 12.79 4.04 22.99
CA SER A 116 13.64 4.04 21.81
C SER A 116 12.84 4.46 20.57
N PHE A 117 13.44 5.32 19.75
CA PHE A 117 12.94 5.71 18.43
C PHE A 117 14.11 5.87 17.45
N SER A 118 13.80 5.78 16.15
CA SER A 118 14.81 5.73 15.10
C SER A 118 15.09 7.09 14.47
N LYS A 119 14.05 7.92 14.32
CA LYS A 119 14.14 9.19 13.61
C LYS A 119 13.48 10.33 14.37
N LEU A 120 14.09 11.50 14.25
CA LEU A 120 13.51 12.77 14.64
C LEU A 120 13.07 13.52 13.38
N ILE A 121 11.79 13.85 13.30
CA ILE A 121 11.17 14.52 12.16
C ILE A 121 10.66 15.88 12.62
N ILE A 122 11.03 16.94 11.92
CA ILE A 122 10.49 18.28 12.13
C ILE A 122 9.68 18.63 10.90
N GLY A 123 8.38 18.87 11.09
CA GLY A 123 7.50 19.14 9.97
C GLY A 123 6.03 19.34 10.34
N SER A 124 5.21 19.36 9.30
CA SER A 124 3.76 19.41 9.40
C SER A 124 3.14 18.08 8.99
N ALA A 125 2.08 17.70 9.70
CA ALA A 125 1.28 16.53 9.38
C ALA A 125 -0.19 16.91 9.31
N HIS A 126 -0.98 16.03 8.72
CA HIS A 126 -2.43 16.14 8.67
C HIS A 126 -3.06 14.78 8.88
N ARG A 127 -4.33 14.75 9.31
CA ARG A 127 -5.06 13.48 9.45
C ARG A 127 -5.38 12.92 8.07
N VAL A 128 -5.16 11.61 7.92
CA VAL A 128 -5.56 10.89 6.72
C VAL A 128 -7.09 10.70 6.67
N SER A 129 -7.59 10.15 5.57
CA SER A 129 -9.02 9.85 5.45
C SER A 129 -9.50 8.86 6.51
N ASP A 130 -10.77 8.96 6.93
CA ASP A 130 -11.35 8.03 7.93
C ASP A 130 -11.23 6.56 7.54
N PHE A 131 -11.27 6.28 6.23
CA PHE A 131 -11.16 4.93 5.69
C PHE A 131 -9.73 4.38 5.83
N GLU A 132 -8.71 5.15 5.46
CA GLU A 132 -7.31 4.76 5.65
C GLU A 132 -6.97 4.66 7.13
N ALA A 133 -7.42 5.62 7.95
CA ALA A 133 -7.25 5.58 9.39
C ALA A 133 -7.86 4.32 10.01
N TYR A 134 -9.05 3.90 9.55
CA TYR A 134 -9.66 2.65 9.99
C TYR A 134 -8.82 1.43 9.64
N VAL A 135 -8.27 1.39 8.42
CA VAL A 135 -7.42 0.28 7.96
C VAL A 135 -6.11 0.23 8.74
N GLU A 136 -5.43 1.35 8.93
CA GLU A 136 -4.19 1.41 9.71
C GLU A 136 -4.43 1.03 11.19
N ARG A 137 -5.53 1.49 11.81
CA ARG A 137 -5.90 1.07 13.17
C ARG A 137 -6.21 -0.43 13.25
N MET A 138 -6.85 -1.00 12.23
CA MET A 138 -7.08 -2.44 12.16
C MET A 138 -5.74 -3.19 12.08
N LEU A 139 -4.78 -2.67 11.32
CA LEU A 139 -3.44 -3.24 11.18
C LEU A 139 -2.56 -3.06 12.44
N ALA A 140 -2.80 -2.02 13.23
CA ALA A 140 -2.17 -1.85 14.54
C ALA A 140 -2.68 -2.81 15.62
N SER A 141 -3.79 -3.52 15.37
CA SER A 141 -4.36 -4.46 16.34
C SER A 141 -3.47 -5.69 16.54
N PRO A 142 -3.65 -6.48 17.61
CA PRO A 142 -2.83 -7.68 17.87
C PRO A 142 -2.87 -8.75 16.75
N ILE A 143 -3.92 -8.74 15.93
CA ILE A 143 -4.08 -9.63 14.76
C ILE A 143 -3.73 -8.95 13.43
N GLY A 144 -3.38 -7.67 13.47
CA GLY A 144 -3.18 -6.84 12.28
C GLY A 144 -2.03 -7.32 11.39
N ALA A 145 -0.92 -7.78 11.98
CA ALA A 145 0.16 -8.42 11.24
C ALA A 145 -0.31 -9.66 10.43
N VAL A 146 -1.21 -10.47 11.00
CA VAL A 146 -1.79 -11.62 10.31
C VAL A 146 -2.72 -11.16 9.17
N ILE A 147 -3.52 -10.13 9.41
CA ILE A 147 -4.39 -9.54 8.38
C ILE A 147 -3.55 -8.99 7.21
N TYR A 148 -2.45 -8.30 7.52
CA TYR A 148 -1.52 -7.77 6.53
C TYR A 148 -0.88 -8.88 5.69
N GLU A 149 -0.36 -9.94 6.32
CA GLU A 149 0.26 -11.06 5.59
C GLU A 149 -0.75 -11.83 4.73
N ILE A 150 -1.98 -12.03 5.22
CA ILE A 150 -3.06 -12.61 4.41
C ILE A 150 -3.39 -11.69 3.22
N SER A 151 -3.45 -10.38 3.45
CA SER A 151 -3.74 -9.40 2.41
C SER A 151 -2.66 -9.35 1.33
N LYS A 152 -1.39 -9.36 1.75
CA LYS A 152 -0.21 -9.45 0.90
C LYS A 152 -0.19 -10.74 0.10
N PHE A 153 -0.44 -11.88 0.75
CA PHE A 153 -0.56 -13.17 0.07
C PHE A 153 -1.70 -13.13 -0.96
N SER A 154 -2.84 -12.56 -0.60
CA SER A 154 -3.98 -12.40 -1.50
C SER A 154 -3.64 -11.57 -2.72
N PHE A 155 -2.94 -10.44 -2.55
CA PHE A 155 -2.47 -9.59 -3.64
C PHE A 155 -1.58 -10.37 -4.62
N PHE A 156 -0.66 -11.21 -4.13
CA PHE A 156 0.25 -11.94 -5.02
C PHE A 156 -0.34 -13.22 -5.61
N ILE A 157 -1.24 -13.93 -4.92
CA ILE A 157 -1.66 -15.29 -5.31
C ILE A 157 -3.10 -15.34 -5.84
N SER A 158 -3.99 -14.50 -5.33
CA SER A 158 -5.41 -14.54 -5.72
C SER A 158 -5.67 -14.27 -7.19
N PRO A 159 -4.94 -13.37 -7.90
CA PRO A 159 -5.13 -13.17 -9.34
C PRO A 159 -4.96 -14.46 -10.15
N LEU A 160 -3.96 -15.28 -9.78
CA LEU A 160 -3.74 -16.59 -10.39
C LEU A 160 -4.90 -17.53 -10.07
N LEU A 161 -5.24 -17.70 -8.80
CA LEU A 161 -6.32 -18.60 -8.36
C LEU A 161 -7.68 -18.22 -8.97
N LEU A 162 -7.98 -16.93 -9.04
CA LEU A 162 -9.21 -16.41 -9.62
C LEU A 162 -9.26 -16.70 -11.12
N ALA A 163 -8.16 -16.49 -11.84
CA ALA A 163 -8.09 -16.81 -13.26
C ALA A 163 -8.25 -18.32 -13.52
N PHE A 164 -7.60 -19.18 -12.72
CA PHE A 164 -7.75 -20.63 -12.79
C PHE A 164 -9.18 -21.07 -12.49
N TYR A 165 -9.83 -20.47 -11.49
CA TYR A 165 -11.22 -20.78 -11.17
C TYR A 165 -12.17 -20.37 -12.31
N ILE A 166 -11.97 -19.17 -12.88
CA ILE A 166 -12.75 -18.69 -14.03
C ILE A 166 -12.53 -19.57 -15.28
N SER A 167 -11.34 -20.14 -15.43
CA SER A 167 -10.99 -21.05 -16.53
C SER A 167 -11.35 -22.52 -16.27
N GLU A 168 -12.09 -22.82 -15.20
CA GLU A 168 -12.47 -24.18 -14.80
C GLU A 168 -11.25 -25.10 -14.66
N PHE A 169 -10.15 -24.55 -14.12
CA PHE A 169 -8.85 -25.22 -13.93
C PHE A 169 -8.20 -25.71 -15.23
N ARG A 170 -8.56 -25.11 -16.37
CA ARG A 170 -7.91 -25.37 -17.66
C ARG A 170 -7.09 -24.16 -18.09
N LEU A 171 -5.82 -24.38 -18.43
CA LEU A 171 -4.95 -23.34 -18.96
C LEU A 171 -5.25 -23.15 -20.44
N ARG A 172 -6.03 -22.11 -20.75
CA ARG A 172 -6.38 -21.74 -22.12
C ARG A 172 -5.60 -20.49 -22.50
N LEU A 173 -5.47 -20.24 -23.80
CA LEU A 173 -4.71 -19.07 -24.27
C LEU A 173 -5.22 -17.74 -23.70
N TRP A 174 -6.54 -17.62 -23.49
CA TRP A 174 -7.17 -16.43 -22.91
C TRP A 174 -6.95 -16.27 -21.39
N THR A 175 -6.50 -17.32 -20.70
CA THR A 175 -6.20 -17.29 -19.25
C THR A 175 -4.97 -16.44 -18.96
N ILE A 176 -3.98 -16.42 -19.85
CA ILE A 176 -2.75 -15.61 -19.69
C ILE A 176 -3.08 -14.10 -19.62
N PRO A 177 -3.74 -13.49 -20.63
CA PRO A 177 -4.11 -12.08 -20.54
C PRO A 177 -5.14 -11.81 -19.44
N LEU A 178 -5.93 -12.80 -19.02
CA LEU A 178 -6.82 -12.65 -17.85
C LEU A 178 -6.00 -12.43 -16.57
N ILE A 179 -5.02 -13.30 -16.29
CA ILE A 179 -4.14 -13.19 -15.12
C ILE A 179 -3.48 -11.80 -15.10
N LEU A 180 -2.86 -11.43 -16.22
CA LEU A 180 -2.20 -10.13 -16.35
C LEU A 180 -3.19 -8.96 -16.16
N SER A 181 -4.42 -9.08 -16.65
CA SER A 181 -5.43 -8.04 -16.45
C SER A 181 -5.80 -7.88 -14.97
N ILE A 182 -5.94 -8.97 -14.22
CA ILE A 182 -6.29 -8.88 -12.79
C ILE A 182 -5.17 -8.20 -12.01
N TYR A 183 -3.91 -8.59 -12.23
CA TYR A 183 -2.75 -7.90 -11.62
C TYR A 183 -2.66 -6.43 -12.05
N ALA A 184 -2.88 -6.13 -13.33
CA ALA A 184 -2.88 -4.75 -13.81
C ALA A 184 -3.97 -3.91 -13.11
N ALA A 185 -5.14 -4.49 -12.85
CA ALA A 185 -6.19 -3.81 -12.09
C ALA A 185 -5.79 -3.52 -10.64
N GLU A 186 -5.16 -4.48 -9.94
CA GLU A 186 -4.65 -4.26 -8.57
C GLU A 186 -3.58 -3.16 -8.54
N VAL A 187 -2.63 -3.21 -9.47
CA VAL A 187 -1.57 -2.20 -9.59
C VAL A 187 -2.16 -0.83 -9.90
N MET A 188 -3.18 -0.76 -10.77
CA MET A 188 -3.89 0.48 -11.05
C MET A 188 -4.53 1.06 -9.79
N VAL A 189 -5.21 0.24 -8.97
CA VAL A 189 -5.79 0.68 -7.69
C VAL A 189 -4.70 1.17 -6.74
N SER A 190 -3.59 0.43 -6.61
CA SER A 190 -2.45 0.86 -5.80
C SER A 190 -1.87 2.20 -6.26
N ASN A 191 -1.74 2.42 -7.56
CA ASN A 191 -1.23 3.68 -8.10
C ASN A 191 -2.19 4.85 -7.84
N ILE A 192 -3.51 4.61 -7.86
CA ILE A 192 -4.50 5.64 -7.52
C ILE A 192 -4.33 6.07 -6.05
N ILE A 193 -4.20 5.11 -5.14
CA ILE A 193 -3.97 5.41 -3.71
C ILE A 193 -2.63 6.15 -3.51
N ALA A 194 -1.55 5.69 -4.15
CA ALA A 194 -0.26 6.38 -4.11
C ALA A 194 -0.37 7.85 -4.55
N GLN A 195 -1.11 8.10 -5.63
CA GLN A 195 -1.29 9.43 -6.19
C GLN A 195 -2.10 10.37 -5.26
N LEU A 196 -3.05 9.83 -4.47
CA LEU A 196 -3.80 10.62 -3.49
C LEU A 196 -2.89 11.21 -2.40
N HIS A 197 -1.80 10.51 -2.07
CA HIS A 197 -0.80 10.92 -1.08
C HIS A 197 0.44 11.58 -1.72
N GLY A 198 0.35 12.00 -2.99
CA GLY A 198 1.48 12.63 -3.68
C GLY A 198 2.69 11.72 -3.91
N VAL A 199 2.57 10.41 -3.65
CA VAL A 199 3.64 9.44 -3.89
C VAL A 199 3.72 9.15 -5.38
N MET A 200 4.86 9.47 -6.00
CA MET A 200 5.08 9.14 -7.41
C MET A 200 5.24 7.62 -7.59
N ALA A 201 4.25 7.00 -8.23
CA ALA A 201 4.37 5.64 -8.74
C ALA A 201 5.42 5.58 -9.86
N ASP A 202 6.19 4.49 -9.93
CA ASP A 202 7.12 4.26 -11.03
C ASP A 202 6.39 4.23 -12.39
N ASP A 203 7.08 4.67 -13.45
CA ASP A 203 6.52 4.73 -14.80
C ASP A 203 6.07 3.35 -15.28
N LEU A 204 6.86 2.30 -15.00
CA LEU A 204 6.52 0.93 -15.37
C LEU A 204 5.23 0.47 -14.67
N SER A 205 5.08 0.77 -13.38
CA SER A 205 3.87 0.47 -12.60
C SER A 205 2.65 1.16 -13.20
N ARG A 206 2.78 2.44 -13.57
CA ARG A 206 1.70 3.22 -14.20
C ARG A 206 1.26 2.64 -15.54
N TYR A 207 2.20 2.37 -16.44
CA TYR A 207 1.89 1.76 -17.74
C TYR A 207 1.29 0.37 -17.60
N PHE A 208 1.79 -0.44 -16.67
CA PHE A 208 1.24 -1.76 -16.40
C PHE A 208 -0.20 -1.65 -15.87
N GLY A 209 -0.48 -0.75 -14.93
CA GLY A 209 -1.84 -0.50 -14.44
C GLY A 209 -2.82 -0.14 -15.56
N TYR A 210 -2.44 0.80 -16.44
CA TYR A 210 -3.28 1.20 -17.58
C TYR A 210 -3.49 0.10 -18.61
N SER A 211 -2.56 -0.86 -18.71
CA SER A 211 -2.68 -2.00 -19.63
C SER A 211 -3.87 -2.92 -19.31
N PHE A 212 -4.47 -2.80 -18.11
CA PHE A 212 -5.65 -3.55 -17.70
C PHE A 212 -6.75 -3.60 -18.77
N ILE A 213 -7.10 -2.44 -19.35
CA ILE A 213 -8.18 -2.33 -20.34
C ILE A 213 -7.87 -3.18 -21.58
N ILE A 214 -6.63 -3.09 -22.07
CA ILE A 214 -6.17 -3.79 -23.27
C ILE A 214 -6.13 -5.30 -23.01
N LEU A 215 -5.60 -5.72 -21.85
CA LEU A 215 -5.48 -7.12 -21.46
C LEU A 215 -6.84 -7.78 -21.22
N ALA A 216 -7.75 -7.07 -20.54
CA ALA A 216 -9.12 -7.53 -20.32
C ALA A 216 -9.87 -7.70 -21.65
N PHE A 217 -9.72 -6.73 -22.56
CA PHE A 217 -10.28 -6.82 -23.91
C PHE A 217 -9.70 -8.01 -24.69
N LEU A 218 -8.38 -8.18 -24.68
CA LEU A 218 -7.71 -9.29 -25.34
C LEU A 218 -8.18 -10.65 -24.81
N SER A 219 -8.30 -10.79 -23.48
CA SER A 219 -8.83 -12.00 -22.85
C SER A 219 -10.25 -12.29 -23.31
N ALA A 220 -11.13 -11.29 -23.37
CA ALA A 220 -12.50 -11.45 -23.83
C ALA A 220 -12.59 -11.88 -25.31
N VAL A 221 -11.76 -11.27 -26.17
CA VAL A 221 -11.70 -11.62 -27.60
C VAL A 221 -11.21 -13.05 -27.80
N LEU A 222 -10.13 -13.45 -27.12
CA LEU A 222 -9.58 -14.80 -27.20
C LEU A 222 -10.56 -15.84 -26.65
N ARG A 223 -11.23 -15.54 -25.54
CA ARG A 223 -12.29 -16.40 -24.99
C ARG A 223 -13.44 -16.61 -25.98
N LYS A 224 -13.79 -15.59 -26.77
CA LYS A 224 -14.83 -15.69 -27.80
C LYS A 224 -14.37 -16.46 -29.05
N ARG A 225 -13.08 -16.38 -29.40
CA ARG A 225 -12.52 -17.04 -30.60
C ARG A 225 -12.26 -18.55 -30.44
N GLY A 226 -12.39 -19.08 -29.23
CA GLY A 226 -12.43 -20.53 -28.99
C GLY A 226 -11.38 -20.99 -27.98
N ASP A 227 -11.66 -22.14 -27.38
CA ASP A 227 -10.79 -22.88 -26.45
C ASP A 227 -9.60 -23.50 -27.18
N VAL A 228 -8.76 -22.68 -27.79
CA VAL A 228 -7.45 -23.15 -28.26
C VAL A 228 -6.65 -23.47 -27.00
N ASP A 229 -6.41 -24.77 -26.79
CA ASP A 229 -5.61 -25.25 -25.69
C ASP A 229 -4.15 -24.81 -25.93
N ILE A 230 -3.42 -24.49 -24.88
CA ILE A 230 -2.02 -24.04 -25.02
C ILE A 230 -1.16 -25.15 -25.68
N LYS A 231 -1.57 -26.41 -25.51
CA LYS A 231 -0.95 -27.57 -26.18
C LYS A 231 -1.03 -27.48 -27.70
N ASP A 232 -2.17 -27.09 -28.25
CA ASP A 232 -2.36 -26.96 -29.69
C ASP A 232 -1.50 -25.83 -30.24
N LEU A 233 -1.34 -24.74 -29.48
CA LEU A 233 -0.45 -23.64 -29.85
C LEU A 233 1.02 -24.07 -29.85
N TYR A 234 1.44 -24.89 -28.87
CA TYR A 234 2.80 -25.42 -28.80
C TYR A 234 3.10 -26.33 -30.00
N GLU A 235 2.15 -27.19 -30.39
CA GLU A 235 2.29 -28.03 -31.60
C GLU A 235 2.36 -27.20 -32.88
N ILE A 236 1.54 -26.14 -32.99
CA ILE A 236 1.59 -25.22 -34.14
C ILE A 236 2.95 -24.53 -34.22
N ILE A 237 3.45 -23.99 -33.11
CA ILE A 237 4.74 -23.28 -33.05
C ILE A 237 5.90 -24.25 -33.31
N SER A 238 5.88 -25.46 -32.74
CA SER A 238 6.95 -26.45 -32.96
C SER A 238 6.96 -26.95 -34.42
N SER A 239 5.78 -27.12 -35.04
CA SER A 239 5.67 -27.47 -36.46
C SER A 239 6.16 -26.35 -37.37
N ALA A 240 5.91 -25.08 -37.00
CA ALA A 240 6.38 -23.93 -37.75
C ALA A 240 7.91 -23.77 -37.64
N LEU A 241 8.47 -23.90 -36.43
CA LEU A 241 9.91 -23.81 -36.20
C LEU A 241 10.68 -24.95 -36.86
N SER A 242 10.14 -26.17 -36.86
CA SER A 242 10.78 -27.30 -37.55
C SER A 242 10.84 -27.12 -39.07
N LYS A 243 9.87 -26.42 -39.68
CA LYS A 243 9.92 -26.03 -41.10
C LYS A 243 10.98 -24.98 -41.43
N PHE A 244 11.38 -24.15 -40.46
CA PHE A 244 12.48 -23.19 -40.61
C PHE A 244 13.87 -23.80 -40.34
N SER A 245 13.94 -25.02 -39.78
CA SER A 245 15.20 -25.72 -39.47
C SER A 245 15.69 -26.67 -40.57
N ARG A 246 15.04 -26.68 -41.75
CA ARG A 246 15.48 -27.38 -42.96
C ARG A 246 15.86 -26.39 -44.04
#